data_AF-A0A0P1FBF4-F1
#
_entry.id   AF-A0A0P1FBF4-F1
#
_cell.length_a   1.000
_cell.length_b   1.000
_cell.length_c   1.000
_cell.angle_alpha   90.00
_cell.angle_beta   90.00
_cell.angle_gamma   90.00
#
_symmetry.space_group_name_H-M   'P 1'
#
loop_
_entity.id
_entity.type
_entity.pdbx_description
1 polymer ?
#
loop_
_entity_poly.entity_id
_entity_poly.type
_entity_poly.pdbx_seq_one_letter_code
_entity_poly.pdbx_strand_id
1 'polypeptide(L)'
;MTTIRHSRQKCVPQGSQLSNICYTLEKTGNSVHMNLVSKSFLGFLVDPLGRHPRSLTLQEKGIAARGAGSRWVGLEDISTRPSVKKGLLSSSLTLDLEGGRTLTLPAADMTAAKKFADAAATAWTGFNREQLEKEDVAVRRILQALDALKVPDAYPAACHVAPLARDAADLNSRVLSKLNAEAVGEEVMSRIAPITAFASDPNAVRNASIEAFVEAQLLRWKEFFDTVESMPLTPEQRLSVVVDEDATLVLAGAGSGKTSVITAKAAYLVKAEIRKPSELLLLAFAKDAATEMSERIEARCGVPVAARTFHALAYEIIGEVEGEKPPLAPTATDDKAFLSLIREILRHVVATASDIAQTVIGWFAGFFDDFPTEWDFKTKHEWYAQIESRNLRTLQGEMVNSFEELLIANWLFRNGIAYEYEASYEHKLQKTGRRTYLPDFRLTESGVYIEHFGVRKKRGRDGAEELTTAPYVDRDEYLESMDWKRQVHAEHETVLVETYSWEREEGRLLEALAEKLEPHVT
;
A
#
# COMPACT_ATOMS: atom_id res chain seq x y z
N MET A 1 -56.20 8.36 -16.71
CA MET A 1 -57.32 7.67 -16.04
C MET A 1 -56.74 6.77 -14.96
N THR A 2 -56.64 7.27 -13.73
CA THR A 2 -57.44 6.82 -12.57
C THR A 2 -57.02 5.41 -12.13
N THR A 3 -56.46 5.17 -10.95
CA THR A 3 -57.19 5.28 -9.67
C THR A 3 -56.23 5.18 -8.48
N ILE A 4 -56.29 6.18 -7.60
CA ILE A 4 -55.68 6.21 -6.25
C ILE A 4 -56.55 5.34 -5.33
N ARG A 5 -55.96 4.36 -4.64
CA ARG A 5 -56.64 3.61 -3.57
C ARG A 5 -56.24 4.17 -2.20
N HIS A 6 -57.22 4.73 -1.50
CA HIS A 6 -57.17 5.05 -0.09
C HIS A 6 -57.27 3.78 0.77
N SER A 7 -56.32 3.54 1.67
CA SER A 7 -56.50 2.62 2.79
C SER A 7 -56.79 3.40 4.07
N ARG A 8 -58.01 3.23 4.60
CA ARG A 8 -58.47 3.73 5.89
C ARG A 8 -57.86 2.88 7.02
N GLN A 9 -57.21 3.51 7.99
CA GLN A 9 -56.75 2.88 9.22
C GLN A 9 -57.84 3.05 10.30
N LYS A 10 -58.26 1.94 10.93
CA LYS A 10 -59.23 1.89 12.03
C LYS A 10 -58.53 2.16 13.36
N CYS A 11 -59.07 3.06 14.18
CA CYS A 11 -58.75 3.23 15.60
C CYS A 11 -59.71 2.41 16.49
N VAL A 12 -59.18 1.81 17.56
CA VAL A 12 -59.85 1.54 18.86
C VAL A 12 -58.77 1.67 19.99
N PRO A 13 -59.09 2.17 21.20
CA PRO A 13 -58.16 2.92 22.07
C PRO A 13 -57.79 2.26 23.42
N GLN A 14 -57.08 3.02 24.28
CA GLN A 14 -56.65 2.84 25.70
C GLN A 14 -55.25 2.24 25.88
N GLY A 15 -54.32 2.77 26.69
CA GLY A 15 -54.15 3.97 27.51
C GLY A 15 -52.70 3.89 28.05
N SER A 16 -51.92 4.96 28.17
CA SER A 16 -51.76 5.69 29.45
C SER A 16 -50.87 6.94 29.26
N GLN A 17 -51.44 8.09 29.62
CA GLN A 17 -50.83 9.29 30.21
C GLN A 17 -49.37 9.64 29.85
N LEU A 18 -49.21 10.65 28.99
CA LEU A 18 -48.36 11.81 29.26
C LEU A 18 -48.98 13.02 28.54
N SER A 19 -49.00 14.15 29.25
CA SER A 19 -49.78 15.37 29.03
C SER A 19 -49.55 16.06 27.67
N ASN A 20 -50.65 16.30 26.95
CA ASN A 20 -50.75 17.27 25.86
C ASN A 20 -50.53 18.69 26.38
N ILE A 21 -49.59 19.42 25.79
CA ILE A 21 -49.69 20.87 25.66
C ILE A 21 -49.45 21.21 24.18
N CYS A 22 -50.54 21.24 23.41
CA CYS A 22 -50.59 21.93 22.13
C CYS A 22 -50.67 23.43 22.40
N TYR A 23 -49.72 24.21 21.91
CA TYR A 23 -49.93 25.64 21.71
C TYR A 23 -50.36 25.87 20.26
N THR A 24 -51.65 26.11 20.07
CA THR A 24 -52.18 26.84 18.92
C THR A 24 -51.67 28.27 18.97
N LEU A 25 -50.78 28.64 18.04
CA LEU A 25 -50.42 30.03 17.79
C LEU A 25 -51.55 30.68 16.98
N GLU A 26 -52.48 31.33 17.67
CA GLU A 26 -53.30 32.37 17.07
C GLU A 26 -52.38 33.51 16.62
N LYS A 27 -52.23 33.68 15.31
CA LYS A 27 -51.67 34.91 14.72
C LYS A 27 -52.68 36.04 14.93
N THR A 28 -52.66 36.67 16.09
CA THR A 28 -53.19 38.03 16.25
C THR A 28 -52.13 39.01 15.75
N GLY A 29 -52.45 39.76 14.69
CA GLY A 29 -51.60 40.82 14.17
C GLY A 29 -51.31 41.87 15.25
N ASN A 30 -50.07 41.90 15.74
CA ASN A 30 -49.56 42.94 16.61
C ASN A 30 -48.30 43.48 15.96
N SER A 31 -48.44 44.55 15.18
CA SER A 31 -47.28 45.34 14.77
C SER A 31 -46.65 45.92 16.03
N VAL A 32 -45.54 45.34 16.48
CA VAL A 32 -44.79 45.83 17.65
C VAL A 32 -44.15 47.16 17.27
N HIS A 33 -44.88 48.25 17.47
CA HIS A 33 -44.43 49.59 17.22
C HIS A 33 -44.45 50.35 18.54
N MET A 34 -43.31 50.34 19.25
CA MET A 34 -43.19 51.04 20.53
C MET A 34 -42.06 52.06 20.48
N ASN A 35 -42.31 53.27 20.99
CA ASN A 35 -41.38 54.38 20.93
C ASN A 35 -40.97 54.82 22.34
N LEU A 36 -39.69 55.06 22.53
CA LEU A 36 -39.09 55.60 23.75
C LEU A 36 -38.30 56.85 23.39
N VAL A 37 -38.55 57.96 24.08
CA VAL A 37 -37.96 59.27 23.78
C VAL A 37 -37.24 59.79 25.03
N SER A 38 -36.09 60.44 24.85
CA SER A 38 -35.38 61.12 25.93
C SER A 38 -36.07 62.42 26.34
N LYS A 39 -36.05 62.76 27.64
CA LYS A 39 -36.65 64.00 28.16
C LYS A 39 -35.82 65.21 27.71
N SER A 40 -36.39 66.13 26.94
CA SER A 40 -35.67 67.22 26.24
C SER A 40 -34.73 68.09 27.11
N PHE A 41 -35.12 68.42 28.35
CA PHE A 41 -34.31 69.26 29.24
C PHE A 41 -33.16 68.48 29.91
N LEU A 42 -33.44 67.26 30.39
CA LEU A 42 -32.45 66.38 31.04
C LEU A 42 -31.49 65.75 30.01
N GLY A 43 -31.95 65.50 28.78
CA GLY A 43 -31.14 64.98 27.69
C GLY A 43 -30.01 65.92 27.30
N PHE A 44 -30.24 67.24 27.31
CA PHE A 44 -29.21 68.25 27.03
C PHE A 44 -28.13 68.31 28.14
N LEU A 45 -28.50 68.07 29.40
CA LEU A 45 -27.55 68.05 30.53
C LEU A 45 -26.68 66.79 30.54
N VAL A 46 -27.22 65.65 30.10
CA VAL A 46 -26.53 64.35 30.14
C VAL A 46 -25.77 64.05 28.84
N ASP A 47 -26.17 64.65 27.71
CA ASP A 47 -25.51 64.54 26.41
C ASP A 47 -25.34 65.92 25.72
N PRO A 48 -24.50 66.82 26.30
CA PRO A 48 -24.36 68.19 25.81
C PRO A 48 -23.71 68.28 24.41
N LEU A 49 -22.98 67.24 24.00
CA LEU A 49 -22.34 67.14 22.69
C LEU A 49 -23.23 66.45 21.64
N GLY A 50 -24.43 66.00 22.02
CA GLY A 50 -25.38 65.33 21.13
C GLY A 50 -24.78 64.10 20.46
N ARG A 51 -24.18 63.18 21.23
CA ARG A 51 -23.55 61.95 20.73
C ARG A 51 -24.48 60.73 20.79
N HIS A 52 -25.61 60.84 21.48
CA HIS A 52 -26.56 59.76 21.70
C HIS A 52 -27.86 59.94 20.89
N PRO A 53 -28.59 58.84 20.60
CA PRO A 53 -29.92 58.94 20.03
C PRO A 53 -30.87 59.68 20.97
N ARG A 54 -31.88 60.34 20.39
CA ARG A 54 -32.95 61.03 21.12
C ARG A 54 -34.21 60.18 21.26
N SER A 55 -34.35 59.15 20.43
CA SER A 55 -35.44 58.19 20.52
C SER A 55 -35.03 56.82 20.00
N LEU A 56 -35.65 55.79 20.55
CA LEU A 56 -35.58 54.41 20.11
C LEU A 56 -36.98 53.93 19.76
N THR A 57 -37.14 53.34 18.58
CA THR A 57 -38.41 52.79 18.12
C THR A 57 -38.23 51.30 17.84
N LEU A 58 -38.87 50.46 18.64
CA LEU A 58 -38.95 49.01 18.40
C LEU A 58 -39.88 48.76 17.21
N GLN A 59 -39.43 47.92 16.30
CA GLN A 59 -40.11 47.45 15.11
C GLN A 59 -39.95 45.92 15.00
N GLU A 60 -40.63 45.30 14.04
CA GLU A 60 -40.69 43.83 13.87
C GLU A 60 -39.31 43.15 13.78
N LYS A 61 -38.34 43.78 13.09
CA LYS A 61 -37.01 43.20 12.84
C LYS A 61 -35.88 43.85 13.62
N GLY A 62 -36.16 44.83 14.48
CA GLY A 62 -35.11 45.60 15.12
C GLY A 62 -35.55 46.90 15.76
N ILE A 63 -34.57 47.72 16.12
CA ILE A 63 -34.75 48.98 16.83
C ILE A 63 -34.16 50.10 15.98
N ALA A 64 -35.00 51.07 15.61
CA ALA A 64 -34.57 52.30 14.94
C ALA A 64 -34.19 53.35 15.98
N ALA A 65 -32.93 53.80 15.95
CA ALA A 65 -32.43 54.89 16.78
C ALA A 65 -32.39 56.19 15.97
N ARG A 66 -33.09 57.24 16.43
CA ARG A 66 -33.16 58.55 15.74
C ARG A 66 -32.54 59.65 16.61
N GLY A 67 -31.77 60.54 15.99
CA GLY A 67 -31.03 61.61 16.67
C GLY A 67 -29.69 61.88 15.99
N ALA A 68 -28.62 62.04 16.77
CA ALA A 68 -27.27 62.19 16.24
C ALA A 68 -26.80 60.89 15.58
N GLY A 69 -26.80 60.86 14.25
CA GLY A 69 -26.53 59.66 13.46
C GLY A 69 -27.64 58.63 13.62
N SER A 70 -28.71 58.75 12.82
CA SER A 70 -29.78 57.74 12.81
C SER A 70 -29.21 56.37 12.44
N ARG A 71 -29.55 55.34 13.23
CA ARG A 71 -28.96 54.00 13.12
C ARG A 71 -30.04 52.94 13.26
N TRP A 72 -29.94 51.89 12.45
CA TRP A 72 -30.73 50.66 12.60
C TRP A 72 -29.93 49.63 13.40
N VAL A 73 -30.61 48.90 14.29
CA VAL A 73 -30.08 47.77 15.05
C VAL A 73 -30.98 46.59 14.81
N GLY A 74 -30.50 45.54 14.14
CA GLY A 74 -31.25 44.30 13.97
C GLY A 74 -31.42 43.58 15.31
N LEU A 75 -32.46 42.74 15.45
CA LEU A 75 -32.58 41.89 16.65
C LEU A 75 -31.41 40.89 16.74
N GLU A 76 -30.86 40.49 15.59
CA GLU A 76 -29.64 39.69 15.46
C GLU A 76 -28.38 40.39 16.01
N ASP A 77 -28.34 41.73 16.04
CA ASP A 77 -27.16 42.49 16.48
C ASP A 77 -27.10 42.64 18.02
N ILE A 78 -28.17 42.29 18.74
CA ILE A 78 -28.30 42.48 20.20
C ILE A 78 -27.68 41.30 20.94
N SER A 79 -26.67 41.56 21.77
CA SER A 79 -25.83 40.54 22.41
C SER A 79 -26.19 40.22 23.86
N THR A 80 -27.04 41.01 24.51
CA THR A 80 -27.55 40.73 25.86
C THR A 80 -29.00 41.19 25.97
N ARG A 81 -29.72 40.68 26.97
CA ARG A 81 -31.08 41.16 27.24
C ARG A 81 -31.08 42.68 27.44
N PRO A 82 -31.90 43.45 26.68
CA PRO A 82 -32.05 44.89 26.87
C PRO A 82 -32.32 45.26 28.33
N SER A 83 -31.53 46.18 28.88
CA SER A 83 -31.58 46.52 30.30
C SER A 83 -31.64 48.02 30.55
N VAL A 84 -32.23 48.40 31.69
CA VAL A 84 -32.35 49.78 32.14
C VAL A 84 -31.39 50.01 33.30
N LYS A 85 -30.51 51.00 33.16
CA LYS A 85 -29.63 51.46 34.24
C LYS A 85 -30.26 52.66 34.95
N LYS A 86 -30.26 52.62 36.29
CA LYS A 86 -30.78 53.71 37.13
C LYS A 86 -29.65 54.71 37.42
N GLY A 87 -29.84 55.97 37.03
CA GLY A 87 -28.96 57.09 37.38
C GLY A 87 -29.53 57.95 38.51
N LEU A 88 -28.75 58.96 38.95
CA LEU A 88 -29.12 59.90 40.02
C LEU A 88 -30.30 60.82 39.68
N LEU A 89 -30.46 61.20 38.41
CA LEU A 89 -31.49 62.16 37.95
C LEU A 89 -32.43 61.61 36.86
N SER A 90 -32.03 60.53 36.19
CA SER A 90 -32.81 59.89 35.13
C SER A 90 -32.31 58.46 34.88
N SER A 91 -33.07 57.69 34.11
CA SER A 91 -32.71 56.32 33.74
C SER A 91 -32.16 56.30 32.31
N SER A 92 -31.32 55.31 32.00
CA SER A 92 -30.86 55.06 30.64
C SER A 92 -31.21 53.65 30.21
N LEU A 93 -31.60 53.50 28.95
CA LEU A 93 -31.70 52.19 28.31
C LEU A 93 -30.38 51.91 27.60
N THR A 94 -29.79 50.74 27.84
CA THR A 94 -28.58 50.28 27.13
C THR A 94 -28.91 49.01 26.36
N LEU A 95 -28.48 48.98 25.09
CA LEU A 95 -28.43 47.78 24.25
C LEU A 95 -26.97 47.43 24.04
N ASP A 96 -26.56 46.26 24.49
CA ASP A 96 -25.25 45.71 24.14
C ASP A 96 -25.38 45.04 22.78
N LEU A 97 -24.43 45.33 21.90
CA LEU A 97 -24.41 44.87 20.52
C LEU A 97 -23.21 43.97 20.26
N GLU A 98 -23.25 43.19 19.18
CA GLU A 98 -22.09 42.42 18.73
C GLU A 98 -20.83 43.29 18.57
N GLY A 99 -19.67 42.71 18.92
CA GLY A 99 -18.37 43.37 18.87
C GLY A 99 -18.08 44.34 20.02
N GLY A 100 -18.78 44.19 21.16
CA GLY A 100 -18.57 45.01 22.36
C GLY A 100 -19.07 46.46 22.23
N ARG A 101 -19.85 46.74 21.18
CA ARG A 101 -20.45 48.06 20.95
C ARG A 101 -21.67 48.21 21.84
N THR A 102 -21.95 49.43 22.29
CA THR A 102 -23.14 49.71 23.10
C THR A 102 -23.92 50.88 22.52
N LEU A 103 -25.25 50.77 22.53
CA LEU A 103 -26.16 51.86 22.20
C LEU A 103 -26.89 52.27 23.47
N THR A 104 -26.72 53.52 23.89
CA THR A 104 -27.36 54.05 25.10
C THR A 104 -28.31 55.19 24.75
N LEU A 105 -29.55 55.10 25.24
CA LEU A 105 -30.50 56.21 25.27
C LEU A 105 -30.52 56.82 26.69
N PRO A 106 -29.92 58.02 26.88
CA PRO A 106 -29.93 58.70 28.16
C PRO A 106 -31.26 59.41 28.44
N ALA A 107 -31.49 59.81 29.70
CA ALA A 107 -32.61 60.64 30.12
C ALA A 107 -34.01 60.09 29.78
N ALA A 108 -34.17 58.77 29.83
CA ALA A 108 -35.45 58.11 29.64
C ALA A 108 -36.26 58.07 30.95
N ASP A 109 -37.59 58.11 30.84
CA ASP A 109 -38.47 57.85 31.97
C ASP A 109 -38.34 56.40 32.44
N MET A 110 -38.18 56.15 33.75
CA MET A 110 -37.90 54.82 34.28
C MET A 110 -38.99 53.79 33.91
N THR A 111 -40.26 54.18 34.02
CA THR A 111 -41.39 53.27 33.75
C THR A 111 -41.50 52.99 32.26
N ALA A 112 -41.36 54.02 31.42
CA ALA A 112 -41.37 53.86 29.96
C ALA A 112 -40.14 53.06 29.45
N ALA A 113 -38.96 53.31 30.02
CA ALA A 113 -37.72 52.60 29.68
C ALA A 113 -37.82 51.13 30.06
N LYS A 114 -38.37 50.79 31.24
CA LYS A 114 -38.59 49.41 31.65
C LYS A 114 -39.57 48.69 30.71
N LYS A 115 -40.71 49.33 30.40
CA LYS A 115 -41.68 48.79 29.45
C LYS A 115 -41.06 48.54 28.07
N PHE A 116 -40.23 49.46 27.60
CA PHE A 116 -39.48 49.32 26.35
C PHE A 116 -38.45 48.18 26.40
N ALA A 117 -37.66 48.10 27.47
CA ALA A 117 -36.70 47.01 27.66
C ALA A 117 -37.39 45.64 27.65
N ASP A 118 -38.53 45.50 28.35
CA ASP A 118 -39.28 44.25 28.42
C ASP A 118 -39.87 43.86 27.06
N ALA A 119 -40.41 44.81 26.30
CA ALA A 119 -40.92 44.54 24.95
C ALA A 119 -39.81 44.22 23.94
N ALA A 120 -38.68 44.94 24.01
CA ALA A 120 -37.50 44.67 23.19
C ALA A 120 -36.91 43.30 23.52
N ALA A 121 -36.83 42.93 24.80
CA ALA A 121 -36.41 41.60 25.24
C ALA A 121 -37.35 40.51 24.74
N THR A 122 -38.67 40.73 24.80
CA THR A 122 -39.66 39.78 24.27
C THR A 122 -39.51 39.57 22.77
N ALA A 123 -39.36 40.66 22.00
CA ALA A 123 -39.14 40.58 20.56
C ALA A 123 -37.82 39.88 20.21
N TRP A 124 -36.74 40.20 20.92
CA TRP A 124 -35.43 39.58 20.76
C TRP A 124 -35.42 38.08 21.08
N THR A 125 -36.05 37.68 22.20
CA THR A 125 -36.25 36.27 22.55
C THR A 125 -37.08 35.54 21.49
N GLY A 126 -38.18 36.15 21.03
CA GLY A 126 -39.03 35.60 19.98
C GLY A 126 -38.27 35.39 18.67
N PHE A 127 -37.47 36.38 18.26
CA PHE A 127 -36.62 36.29 17.07
C PHE A 127 -35.63 35.13 17.16
N ASN A 128 -34.85 35.03 18.24
CA ASN A 128 -33.87 33.95 18.43
C ASN A 128 -34.53 32.56 18.41
N ARG A 129 -35.69 32.42 19.07
CA ARG A 129 -36.45 31.18 19.07
C ARG A 129 -36.98 30.83 17.68
N GLU A 130 -37.51 31.79 16.95
CA GLU A 130 -38.02 31.59 15.59
C GLU A 130 -36.90 31.19 14.61
N GLN A 131 -35.70 31.77 14.73
CA GLN A 131 -34.54 31.36 13.91
C GLN A 131 -34.18 29.89 14.15
N LEU A 132 -34.20 29.43 15.41
CA LEU A 132 -33.95 28.04 15.74
C LEU A 132 -35.09 27.11 15.30
N GLU A 133 -36.35 27.51 15.46
CA GLU A 133 -37.52 26.73 15.06
C GLU A 133 -37.52 26.44 13.56
N LYS A 134 -37.07 27.39 12.72
CA LYS A 134 -36.90 27.20 11.27
C LYS A 134 -35.91 26.09 10.92
N GLU A 135 -34.95 25.82 11.80
CA GLU A 135 -33.88 24.84 11.59
C GLU A 135 -34.11 23.54 12.40
N ASP A 136 -35.25 23.37 13.09
CA ASP A 136 -35.50 22.21 13.99
C ASP A 136 -35.31 20.86 13.29
N VAL A 137 -35.73 20.77 12.01
CA VAL A 137 -35.53 19.56 11.20
C VAL A 137 -34.04 19.27 10.98
N ALA A 138 -33.24 20.28 10.66
CA ALA A 138 -31.81 20.14 10.45
C ALA A 138 -31.09 19.77 11.75
N VAL A 139 -31.44 20.43 12.86
CA VAL A 139 -30.93 20.14 14.21
C VAL A 139 -31.19 18.68 14.58
N ARG A 140 -32.44 18.20 14.47
CA ARG A 140 -32.78 16.81 14.79
C ARG A 140 -32.03 15.81 13.93
N ARG A 141 -31.96 16.06 12.62
CA ARG A 141 -31.27 15.18 11.67
C ARG A 141 -29.78 15.07 12.01
N ILE A 142 -29.12 16.18 12.32
CA ILE A 142 -27.70 16.19 12.69
C ILE A 142 -27.48 15.48 14.02
N LEU A 143 -28.28 15.77 15.05
CA LEU A 143 -28.17 15.09 16.34
C LEU A 143 -28.36 13.57 16.21
N GLN A 144 -29.34 13.13 15.43
CA GLN A 144 -29.55 11.71 15.15
C GLN A 144 -28.34 11.07 14.46
N ALA A 145 -27.73 11.76 13.50
CA ALA A 145 -26.53 11.28 12.83
C ALA A 145 -25.31 11.24 13.78
N LEU A 146 -25.16 12.22 14.67
CA LEU A 146 -24.12 12.23 15.70
C LEU A 146 -24.30 11.10 16.72
N ASP A 147 -25.55 10.78 17.09
CA ASP A 147 -25.84 9.63 17.94
C ASP A 147 -25.49 8.31 17.24
N ALA A 148 -25.77 8.18 15.95
CA ALA A 148 -25.36 7.01 15.16
C ALA A 148 -23.83 6.85 15.07
N LEU A 149 -23.06 7.94 15.11
CA LEU A 149 -21.59 7.87 15.15
C LEU A 149 -21.03 7.35 16.48
N LYS A 150 -21.81 7.34 17.57
CA LYS A 150 -21.35 6.77 18.86
C LYS A 150 -21.25 5.25 18.80
N VAL A 151 -22.11 4.61 18.01
CA VAL A 151 -22.14 3.15 17.79
C VAL A 151 -22.34 2.91 16.29
N PRO A 152 -21.28 3.08 15.49
CA PRO A 152 -21.41 3.06 14.04
C PRO A 152 -21.62 1.64 13.50
N ASP A 153 -22.62 1.46 12.63
CA ASP A 153 -22.87 0.18 11.94
C ASP A 153 -21.90 -0.07 10.77
N ALA A 154 -21.26 0.99 10.27
CA ALA A 154 -20.30 0.97 9.17
C ALA A 154 -19.07 1.83 9.50
N TYR A 155 -17.94 1.56 8.85
CA TYR A 155 -16.72 2.33 9.09
C TYR A 155 -16.98 3.82 8.78
N PRO A 156 -16.70 4.75 9.71
CA PRO A 156 -16.94 6.18 9.53
C PRO A 156 -15.86 6.82 8.65
N ALA A 157 -15.78 6.37 7.40
CA ALA A 157 -14.88 6.89 6.37
C ALA A 157 -15.05 8.40 6.17
N ALA A 158 -14.01 9.08 5.71
CA ALA A 158 -14.02 10.53 5.57
C ALA A 158 -15.14 10.98 4.60
N CYS A 159 -15.37 10.25 3.51
CA CYS A 159 -16.46 10.54 2.58
C CYS A 159 -17.86 10.43 3.20
N HIS A 160 -18.07 9.56 4.20
CA HIS A 160 -19.35 9.38 4.88
C HIS A 160 -19.62 10.50 5.91
N VAL A 161 -18.58 10.95 6.61
CA VAL A 161 -18.71 11.95 7.68
C VAL A 161 -18.65 13.39 7.15
N ALA A 162 -17.94 13.64 6.04
CA ALA A 162 -17.74 14.98 5.49
C ALA A 162 -19.05 15.73 5.15
N PRO A 163 -20.11 15.11 4.58
CA PRO A 163 -21.39 15.79 4.38
C PRO A 163 -22.03 16.27 5.69
N LEU A 164 -22.02 15.43 6.73
CA LEU A 164 -22.54 15.80 8.04
C LEU A 164 -21.74 16.94 8.67
N ALA A 165 -20.41 16.92 8.54
CA ALA A 165 -19.54 17.99 9.01
C ALA A 165 -19.83 19.32 8.32
N ARG A 166 -20.03 19.31 7.00
CA ARG A 166 -20.43 20.51 6.24
C ARG A 166 -21.79 21.04 6.69
N ASP A 167 -22.78 20.18 6.84
CA ASP A 167 -24.13 20.56 7.27
C ASP A 167 -24.12 21.15 8.69
N ALA A 168 -23.33 20.56 9.61
CA ALA A 168 -23.15 21.08 10.96
C ALA A 168 -22.42 22.42 10.99
N ALA A 169 -21.36 22.59 10.19
CA ALA A 169 -20.62 23.84 10.09
C ALA A 169 -21.49 24.98 9.49
N ASP A 170 -22.24 24.68 8.43
CA ASP A 170 -23.19 25.63 7.83
C ASP A 170 -24.26 26.06 8.85
N LEU A 171 -24.95 25.10 9.48
CA LEU A 171 -25.96 25.38 10.49
C LEU A 171 -25.40 26.19 11.67
N ASN A 172 -24.19 25.82 12.14
CA ASN A 172 -23.53 26.53 13.21
C ASN A 172 -23.22 27.98 12.83
N SER A 173 -22.61 28.21 11.67
CA SER A 173 -22.24 29.56 11.22
C SER A 173 -23.44 30.46 10.89
N ARG A 174 -24.51 29.89 10.34
CA ARG A 174 -25.71 30.64 9.97
C ARG A 174 -26.53 31.03 11.19
N VAL A 175 -26.75 30.09 12.11
CA VAL A 175 -27.73 30.23 13.20
C VAL A 175 -27.12 29.97 14.58
N LEU A 176 -26.55 28.79 14.85
CA LEU A 176 -26.29 28.36 16.24
C LEU A 176 -25.24 29.22 16.96
N SER A 177 -24.20 29.68 16.26
CA SER A 177 -23.14 30.52 16.83
C SER A 177 -23.62 31.94 17.19
N LYS A 178 -24.76 32.36 16.63
CA LYS A 178 -25.39 33.66 16.87
C LYS A 178 -26.49 33.60 17.92
N LEU A 179 -26.85 32.40 18.39
CA LEU A 179 -27.87 32.25 19.41
C LEU A 179 -27.36 32.78 20.75
N ASN A 180 -28.24 33.48 21.45
CA ASN A 180 -27.96 33.98 22.77
C ASN A 180 -28.55 33.06 23.86
N ALA A 181 -27.71 32.60 24.78
CA ALA A 181 -28.13 31.73 25.88
C ALA A 181 -29.23 32.35 26.76
N GLU A 182 -29.19 33.67 27.01
CA GLU A 182 -30.25 34.38 27.75
C GLU A 182 -31.57 34.45 26.96
N ALA A 183 -31.51 34.38 25.63
CA ALA A 183 -32.69 34.43 24.77
C ALA A 183 -33.38 33.07 24.63
N VAL A 184 -32.61 31.99 24.39
CA VAL A 184 -33.16 30.66 24.11
C VAL A 184 -33.20 29.72 25.32
N GLY A 185 -32.41 30.00 26.36
CA GLY A 185 -32.31 29.21 27.58
C GLY A 185 -31.26 28.09 27.54
N GLU A 186 -30.80 27.69 28.72
CA GLU A 186 -29.72 26.69 28.91
C GLU A 186 -30.08 25.31 28.35
N GLU A 187 -31.34 24.88 28.45
CA GLU A 187 -31.79 23.58 27.92
C GLU A 187 -31.59 23.50 26.40
N VAL A 188 -31.92 24.58 25.69
CA VAL A 188 -31.74 24.67 24.24
C VAL A 188 -30.26 24.69 23.87
N MET A 189 -29.45 25.47 24.60
CA MET A 189 -28.01 25.54 24.38
C MET A 189 -27.34 24.18 24.60
N SER A 190 -27.73 23.45 25.66
CA SER A 190 -27.26 22.10 25.93
C SER A 190 -27.63 21.11 24.82
N ARG A 191 -28.85 21.22 24.27
CA ARG A 191 -29.32 20.37 23.17
C ARG A 191 -28.52 20.56 21.88
N ILE A 192 -28.12 21.79 21.56
CA ILE A 192 -27.38 22.10 20.32
C ILE A 192 -25.86 22.01 20.50
N ALA A 193 -25.35 21.97 21.73
CA ALA A 193 -23.92 21.90 22.03
C ALA A 193 -23.16 20.77 21.31
N PRO A 194 -23.73 19.55 21.12
CA PRO A 194 -23.06 18.52 20.33
C PRO A 194 -22.83 18.93 18.87
N ILE A 195 -23.76 19.66 18.27
CA ILE A 195 -23.63 20.16 16.90
C ILE A 195 -22.52 21.20 16.81
N THR A 196 -22.48 22.15 17.75
CA THR A 196 -21.47 23.23 17.74
C THR A 196 -20.06 22.69 18.02
N ALA A 197 -19.94 21.72 18.93
CA ALA A 197 -18.68 21.01 19.19
C ALA A 197 -18.22 20.24 17.95
N PHE A 198 -19.11 19.46 17.33
CA PHE A 198 -18.80 18.71 16.11
C PHE A 198 -18.45 19.63 14.92
N ALA A 199 -19.15 20.76 14.76
CA ALA A 199 -18.85 21.75 13.74
C ALA A 199 -17.46 22.38 13.91
N SER A 200 -16.95 22.45 15.15
CA SER A 200 -15.65 23.02 15.47
C SER A 200 -14.51 22.01 15.29
N ASP A 201 -14.74 20.75 15.66
CA ASP A 201 -13.79 19.65 15.47
C ASP A 201 -14.49 18.34 15.06
N PRO A 202 -14.78 18.16 13.76
CA PRO A 202 -15.39 16.94 13.26
C PRO A 202 -14.48 15.71 13.42
N ASN A 203 -13.15 15.93 13.42
CA ASN A 203 -12.17 14.86 13.46
C ASN A 203 -12.13 14.18 14.83
N ALA A 204 -12.27 14.93 15.92
CA ALA A 204 -12.35 14.33 17.26
C ALA A 204 -13.50 13.32 17.39
N VAL A 205 -14.70 13.69 16.96
CA VAL A 205 -15.88 12.79 16.99
C VAL A 205 -15.68 11.62 16.05
N ARG A 206 -15.14 11.88 14.85
CA ARG A 206 -14.85 10.84 13.86
C ARG A 206 -13.83 9.82 14.39
N ASN A 207 -12.74 10.25 15.00
CA ASN A 207 -11.69 9.37 15.52
C ASN A 207 -12.24 8.48 16.65
N ALA A 208 -13.03 9.04 17.57
CA ALA A 208 -13.70 8.25 18.61
C ALA A 208 -14.68 7.22 18.00
N SER A 209 -15.39 7.59 16.93
CA SER A 209 -16.26 6.68 16.17
C SER A 209 -15.47 5.55 15.50
N ILE A 210 -14.31 5.85 14.91
CA ILE A 210 -13.40 4.84 14.32
C ILE A 210 -12.94 3.87 15.40
N GLU A 211 -12.48 4.36 16.55
CA GLU A 211 -12.01 3.52 17.66
C GLU A 211 -13.11 2.56 18.12
N ALA A 212 -14.32 3.08 18.39
CA ALA A 212 -15.47 2.26 18.77
C ALA A 212 -15.83 1.20 17.71
N PHE A 213 -15.80 1.57 16.42
CA PHE A 213 -16.04 0.64 15.32
C PHE A 213 -14.98 -0.47 15.29
N VAL A 214 -13.70 -0.09 15.32
CA VAL A 214 -12.57 -1.01 15.21
C VAL A 214 -12.58 -2.00 16.37
N GLU A 215 -12.73 -1.53 17.60
CA GLU A 215 -12.81 -2.41 18.77
C GLU A 215 -13.95 -3.44 18.66
N ALA A 216 -15.14 -2.98 18.25
CA ALA A 216 -16.29 -3.86 18.06
C ALA A 216 -16.05 -4.91 16.96
N GLN A 217 -15.45 -4.52 15.82
CA GLN A 217 -15.16 -5.44 14.72
C GLN A 217 -14.05 -6.43 15.07
N LEU A 218 -12.99 -5.99 15.76
CA LEU A 218 -11.90 -6.87 16.20
C LEU A 218 -12.40 -7.97 17.14
N LEU A 219 -13.35 -7.64 18.03
CA LEU A 219 -13.99 -8.61 18.90
C LEU A 219 -14.94 -9.53 18.11
N ARG A 220 -15.82 -8.96 17.28
CA ARG A 220 -16.83 -9.70 16.51
C ARG A 220 -16.20 -10.71 15.55
N TRP A 221 -15.09 -10.36 14.92
CA TRP A 221 -14.42 -11.17 13.90
C TRP A 221 -13.15 -11.87 14.41
N LYS A 222 -12.99 -11.99 15.73
CA LYS A 222 -11.79 -12.59 16.34
C LYS A 222 -11.47 -13.97 15.75
N GLU A 223 -12.45 -14.87 15.69
CA GLU A 223 -12.26 -16.23 15.17
C GLU A 223 -11.81 -16.23 13.70
N PHE A 224 -12.40 -15.36 12.88
CA PHE A 224 -11.99 -15.18 11.49
C PHE A 224 -10.53 -14.74 11.42
N PHE A 225 -10.11 -13.74 12.21
CA PHE A 225 -8.72 -13.28 12.20
C PHE A 225 -7.71 -14.32 12.72
N ASP A 226 -8.17 -15.23 13.58
CA ASP A 226 -7.34 -16.32 14.11
C ASP A 226 -7.16 -17.47 13.10
N THR A 227 -8.03 -17.58 12.08
CA THR A 227 -8.12 -18.78 11.20
C THR A 227 -8.12 -18.49 9.70
N VAL A 228 -8.29 -17.22 9.28
CA VAL A 228 -8.32 -16.82 7.87
C VAL A 228 -7.01 -17.10 7.14
N GLU A 229 -5.91 -17.30 7.85
CA GLU A 229 -4.63 -17.69 7.28
C GLU A 229 -4.00 -18.85 8.06
N SER A 230 -2.89 -19.40 7.56
CA SER A 230 -2.20 -20.52 8.24
C SER A 230 -1.71 -20.16 9.64
N MET A 231 -1.46 -18.87 9.88
CA MET A 231 -1.12 -18.31 11.18
C MET A 231 -2.13 -17.19 11.51
N PRO A 232 -2.49 -16.99 12.79
CA PRO A 232 -3.31 -15.87 13.22
C PRO A 232 -2.73 -14.52 12.76
N LEU A 233 -3.60 -13.61 12.31
CA LEU A 233 -3.16 -12.26 11.94
C LEU A 233 -2.67 -11.48 13.18
N THR A 234 -1.62 -10.68 13.01
CA THR A 234 -1.13 -9.76 14.07
C THR A 234 -2.12 -8.62 14.32
N PRO A 235 -2.06 -7.92 15.46
CA PRO A 235 -2.93 -6.77 15.73
C PRO A 235 -2.94 -5.72 14.61
N GLU A 236 -1.78 -5.39 14.04
CA GLU A 236 -1.64 -4.39 12.97
C GLU A 236 -2.24 -4.88 11.65
N GLN A 237 -2.11 -6.18 11.35
CA GLN A 237 -2.74 -6.80 10.19
C GLN A 237 -4.27 -6.80 10.34
N ARG A 238 -4.79 -7.13 11.53
CA ARG A 238 -6.24 -7.09 11.81
C ARG A 238 -6.79 -5.67 11.68
N LEU A 239 -6.07 -4.67 12.21
CA LEU A 239 -6.42 -3.26 12.04
C LEU A 239 -6.48 -2.90 10.55
N SER A 240 -5.48 -3.29 9.76
CA SER A 240 -5.43 -3.05 8.31
C SER A 240 -6.61 -3.69 7.57
N VAL A 241 -7.11 -4.83 8.06
CA VAL A 241 -8.29 -5.50 7.50
C VAL A 241 -9.58 -4.77 7.85
N VAL A 242 -9.73 -4.30 9.09
CA VAL A 242 -10.96 -3.65 9.57
C VAL A 242 -11.09 -2.21 9.05
N VAL A 243 -9.99 -1.47 8.92
CA VAL A 243 -9.99 -0.08 8.45
C VAL A 243 -10.50 0.00 7.01
N ASP A 244 -11.63 0.68 6.79
CA ASP A 244 -12.28 0.87 5.50
C ASP A 244 -12.38 2.35 5.13
N GLU A 245 -11.24 3.03 5.21
CA GLU A 245 -11.10 4.44 4.84
C GLU A 245 -11.09 4.63 3.31
N ASP A 246 -11.43 5.84 2.86
CA ASP A 246 -11.42 6.24 1.43
C ASP A 246 -10.10 5.87 0.72
N ALA A 247 -8.97 6.04 1.41
CA ALA A 247 -7.65 5.65 0.95
C ALA A 247 -6.80 5.17 2.13
N THR A 248 -6.18 3.99 1.98
CA THR A 248 -5.33 3.39 3.02
C THR A 248 -3.98 2.98 2.42
N LEU A 249 -2.88 3.42 3.04
CA LEU A 249 -1.52 2.98 2.71
C LEU A 249 -1.01 2.03 3.81
N VAL A 250 -0.76 0.78 3.44
CA VAL A 250 -0.17 -0.22 4.34
C VAL A 250 1.32 -0.38 4.00
N LEU A 251 2.19 0.08 4.89
CA LEU A 251 3.65 -0.08 4.76
C LEU A 251 4.06 -1.44 5.32
N ALA A 252 4.72 -2.26 4.50
CA ALA A 252 4.98 -3.66 4.83
C ALA A 252 6.33 -4.16 4.27
N GLY A 253 7.18 -4.65 5.16
CA GLY A 253 8.50 -5.22 4.81
C GLY A 253 8.42 -6.54 4.03
N ALA A 254 9.58 -7.06 3.64
CA ALA A 254 9.67 -8.42 3.11
C ALA A 254 9.19 -9.44 4.17
N GLY A 255 8.43 -10.46 3.76
CA GLY A 255 7.94 -11.50 4.67
C GLY A 255 6.84 -11.10 5.67
N SER A 256 6.39 -9.85 5.72
CA SER A 256 5.41 -9.39 6.73
C SER A 256 3.95 -9.75 6.44
N GLY A 257 3.68 -10.64 5.49
CA GLY A 257 2.32 -11.10 5.16
C GLY A 257 1.46 -10.14 4.34
N LYS A 258 2.04 -9.33 3.45
CA LYS A 258 1.30 -8.40 2.55
C LYS A 258 0.11 -9.05 1.85
N THR A 259 0.36 -10.17 1.18
CA THR A 259 -0.67 -10.92 0.45
C THR A 259 -1.75 -11.46 1.40
N SER A 260 -1.36 -11.89 2.60
CA SER A 260 -2.29 -12.33 3.65
C SER A 260 -3.24 -11.21 4.07
N VAL A 261 -2.75 -9.98 4.25
CA VAL A 261 -3.58 -8.82 4.61
C VAL A 261 -4.57 -8.50 3.49
N ILE A 262 -4.12 -8.45 2.23
CA ILE A 262 -5.00 -8.18 1.07
C ILE A 262 -6.08 -9.26 0.96
N THR A 263 -5.69 -10.52 1.11
CA THR A 263 -6.62 -11.66 1.03
C THR A 263 -7.66 -11.60 2.15
N ALA A 264 -7.21 -11.41 3.39
CA ALA A 264 -8.08 -11.31 4.55
C ALA A 264 -9.00 -10.08 4.46
N LYS A 265 -8.52 -8.95 3.92
CA LYS A 265 -9.32 -7.74 3.67
C LYS A 265 -10.46 -8.02 2.70
N ALA A 266 -10.17 -8.60 1.54
CA ALA A 266 -11.20 -8.96 0.57
C ALA A 266 -12.23 -9.93 1.18
N ALA A 267 -11.76 -10.96 1.87
CA ALA A 267 -12.63 -11.93 2.53
C ALA A 267 -13.49 -11.33 3.64
N TYR A 268 -12.94 -10.43 4.45
CA TYR A 268 -13.67 -9.70 5.47
C TYR A 268 -14.78 -8.85 4.84
N LEU A 269 -14.48 -8.04 3.82
CA LEU A 269 -15.45 -7.17 3.17
C LEU A 269 -16.63 -7.95 2.57
N VAL A 270 -16.35 -9.11 1.96
CA VAL A 270 -17.39 -9.98 1.38
C VAL A 270 -18.20 -10.69 2.46
N LYS A 271 -17.54 -11.33 3.43
CA LYS A 271 -18.24 -12.10 4.48
C LYS A 271 -19.04 -11.23 5.44
N ALA A 272 -18.58 -9.99 5.67
CA ALA A 272 -19.30 -9.00 6.46
C ALA A 272 -20.42 -8.31 5.67
N GLU A 273 -20.62 -8.67 4.39
CA GLU A 273 -21.61 -8.08 3.49
C GLU A 273 -21.42 -6.55 3.31
N ILE A 274 -20.20 -6.05 3.50
CA ILE A 274 -19.85 -4.64 3.31
C ILE A 274 -19.75 -4.33 1.81
N ARG A 275 -19.22 -5.27 1.02
CA ARG A 275 -19.08 -5.17 -0.44
C ARG A 275 -19.43 -6.50 -1.11
N LYS A 276 -19.99 -6.41 -2.31
CA LYS A 276 -20.17 -7.56 -3.19
C LYS A 276 -18.84 -7.90 -3.88
N PRO A 277 -18.60 -9.17 -4.26
CA PRO A 277 -17.43 -9.54 -5.06
C PRO A 277 -17.20 -8.68 -6.31
N SER A 278 -18.27 -8.28 -6.99
CA SER A 278 -18.23 -7.43 -8.19
C SER A 278 -17.84 -5.97 -7.93
N GLU A 279 -17.81 -5.54 -6.66
CA GLU A 279 -17.41 -4.20 -6.23
C GLU A 279 -15.92 -4.15 -5.84
N LEU A 280 -15.23 -5.30 -5.85
CA LEU A 280 -13.82 -5.42 -5.50
C LEU A 280 -12.96 -5.52 -6.76
N LEU A 281 -11.96 -4.63 -6.85
CA LEU A 281 -10.91 -4.68 -7.86
C LEU A 281 -9.57 -4.96 -7.19
N LEU A 282 -8.97 -6.10 -7.52
CA LEU A 282 -7.67 -6.51 -7.02
C LEU A 282 -6.66 -6.49 -8.16
N LEU A 283 -5.51 -5.86 -7.94
CA LEU A 283 -4.48 -5.67 -8.95
C LEU A 283 -3.14 -6.24 -8.51
N ALA A 284 -2.49 -6.96 -9.42
CA ALA A 284 -1.11 -7.43 -9.28
C ALA A 284 -0.29 -7.07 -10.52
N PHE A 285 1.04 -7.09 -10.41
CA PHE A 285 1.92 -6.84 -11.55
C PHE A 285 2.10 -8.10 -12.42
N ALA A 286 2.41 -9.23 -11.80
CA ALA A 286 2.65 -10.49 -12.49
C ALA A 286 1.35 -11.30 -12.65
N LYS A 287 1.26 -12.06 -13.75
CA LYS A 287 0.12 -12.95 -14.02
C LYS A 287 -0.02 -14.02 -12.94
N ASP A 288 1.07 -14.67 -12.56
CA ASP A 288 1.05 -15.72 -11.55
C ASP A 288 0.60 -15.18 -10.18
N ALA A 289 1.02 -13.97 -9.82
CA ALA A 289 0.58 -13.31 -8.59
C ALA A 289 -0.92 -12.98 -8.59
N ALA A 290 -1.48 -12.58 -9.74
CA ALA A 290 -2.92 -12.37 -9.89
C ALA A 290 -3.71 -13.69 -9.77
N THR A 291 -3.23 -14.76 -10.39
CA THR A 291 -3.83 -16.09 -10.30
C THR A 291 -3.82 -16.60 -8.85
N GLU A 292 -2.65 -16.60 -8.20
CA GLU A 292 -2.49 -17.03 -6.80
C GLU A 292 -3.40 -16.21 -5.87
N MET A 293 -3.45 -14.89 -6.04
CA MET A 293 -4.32 -14.02 -5.24
C MET A 293 -5.80 -14.34 -5.44
N SER A 294 -6.23 -14.62 -6.67
CA SER A 294 -7.62 -14.99 -6.98
C SER A 294 -8.00 -16.31 -6.30
N GLU A 295 -7.19 -17.35 -6.48
CA GLU A 295 -7.42 -18.67 -5.87
C GLU A 295 -7.45 -18.59 -4.35
N ARG A 296 -6.49 -17.85 -3.76
CA ARG A 296 -6.41 -17.69 -2.31
C ARG A 296 -7.63 -16.97 -1.76
N ILE A 297 -8.08 -15.90 -2.42
CA ILE A 297 -9.26 -15.15 -1.98
C ILE A 297 -10.52 -15.99 -2.13
N GLU A 298 -10.69 -16.70 -3.25
CA GLU A 298 -11.82 -17.59 -3.45
C GLU A 298 -11.89 -18.67 -2.36
N ALA A 299 -10.76 -19.30 -2.03
CA ALA A 299 -10.68 -20.28 -0.96
C ALA A 299 -11.08 -19.72 0.42
N ARG A 300 -10.79 -18.43 0.70
CA ARG A 300 -11.16 -17.79 1.97
C ARG A 300 -12.60 -17.25 1.98
N CYS A 301 -13.08 -16.73 0.86
CA CYS A 301 -14.41 -16.12 0.73
C CYS A 301 -15.52 -17.16 0.52
N GLY A 302 -15.20 -18.28 -0.14
CA GLY A 302 -16.19 -19.24 -0.65
C GLY A 302 -16.88 -18.79 -1.94
N VAL A 303 -16.46 -17.66 -2.51
CA VAL A 303 -16.96 -17.10 -3.77
C VAL A 303 -15.79 -16.54 -4.59
N PRO A 304 -15.85 -16.60 -5.93
CA PRO A 304 -14.77 -16.10 -6.77
C PRO A 304 -14.66 -14.58 -6.69
N VAL A 305 -13.46 -14.09 -6.43
CA VAL A 305 -13.09 -12.67 -6.54
C VAL A 305 -11.84 -12.60 -7.41
N ALA A 306 -11.98 -12.08 -8.62
CA ALA A 306 -10.90 -12.10 -9.60
C ALA A 306 -9.89 -10.96 -9.33
N ALA A 307 -8.63 -11.33 -9.12
CA ALA A 307 -7.51 -10.41 -9.25
C ALA A 307 -7.01 -10.38 -10.69
N ARG A 308 -6.58 -9.20 -11.13
CA ARG A 308 -6.17 -8.93 -12.51
C ARG A 308 -4.80 -8.31 -12.53
N THR A 309 -4.11 -8.42 -13.66
CA THR A 309 -2.98 -7.53 -13.93
C THR A 309 -3.48 -6.18 -14.41
N PHE A 310 -2.66 -5.14 -14.26
CA PHE A 310 -2.95 -3.81 -14.84
C PHE A 310 -3.26 -3.91 -16.34
N HIS A 311 -2.47 -4.69 -17.08
CA HIS A 311 -2.65 -4.91 -18.51
C HIS A 311 -3.97 -5.64 -18.82
N ALA A 312 -4.33 -6.66 -18.03
CA ALA A 312 -5.58 -7.39 -18.23
C ALA A 312 -6.81 -6.50 -17.98
N LEU A 313 -6.77 -5.64 -16.95
CA LEU A 313 -7.82 -4.65 -16.70
C LEU A 313 -7.93 -3.66 -17.87
N ALA A 314 -6.82 -3.07 -18.30
CA ALA A 314 -6.83 -2.12 -19.42
C ALA A 314 -7.37 -2.76 -20.71
N TYR A 315 -6.98 -3.99 -20.99
CA TYR A 315 -7.45 -4.75 -22.16
C TYR A 315 -8.96 -5.05 -22.12
N GLU A 316 -9.52 -5.28 -20.93
CA GLU A 316 -10.98 -5.39 -20.76
C GLU A 316 -11.69 -4.06 -20.97
N ILE A 317 -11.20 -2.99 -20.35
CA ILE A 317 -11.77 -1.63 -20.48
C ILE A 317 -11.82 -1.22 -21.96
N ILE A 318 -10.73 -1.44 -22.72
CA ILE A 318 -10.71 -1.14 -24.16
C ILE A 318 -11.79 -1.94 -24.88
N GLY A 319 -11.90 -3.24 -24.61
CA GLY A 319 -12.93 -4.09 -25.23
C GLY A 319 -14.36 -3.64 -24.92
N GLU A 320 -14.63 -3.20 -23.69
CA GLU A 320 -15.94 -2.71 -23.27
C GLU A 320 -16.28 -1.35 -23.88
N VAL A 321 -15.31 -0.44 -23.97
CA VAL A 321 -15.51 0.92 -24.46
C VAL A 321 -15.52 1.00 -25.98
N GLU A 322 -14.58 0.32 -26.65
CA GLU A 322 -14.43 0.35 -28.12
C GLU A 322 -15.27 -0.73 -28.84
N GLY A 323 -15.82 -1.69 -28.09
CA GLY A 323 -16.61 -2.80 -28.62
C GLY A 323 -15.79 -3.99 -29.14
N GLU A 324 -14.48 -3.84 -29.29
CA GLU A 324 -13.55 -4.92 -29.62
C GLU A 324 -12.20 -4.77 -28.92
N LYS A 325 -11.53 -5.91 -28.71
CA LYS A 325 -10.21 -5.94 -28.08
C LYS A 325 -9.12 -5.92 -29.16
N PRO A 326 -8.08 -5.07 -29.03
CA PRO A 326 -7.03 -4.99 -30.04
C PRO A 326 -6.23 -6.30 -30.12
N PRO A 327 -5.70 -6.68 -31.28
CA PRO A 327 -4.86 -7.87 -31.38
C PRO A 327 -3.57 -7.68 -30.57
N LEU A 328 -3.30 -8.64 -29.69
CA LEU A 328 -2.02 -8.70 -28.97
C LEU A 328 -0.94 -9.31 -29.88
N ALA A 329 0.31 -8.87 -29.69
CA ALA A 329 1.45 -9.50 -30.36
C ALA A 329 1.53 -10.98 -29.96
N PRO A 330 1.89 -11.91 -30.87
CA PRO A 330 2.00 -13.33 -30.55
C PRO A 330 2.94 -13.59 -29.35
N THR A 331 4.01 -12.81 -29.23
CA THR A 331 4.97 -12.86 -28.12
C THR A 331 4.42 -12.45 -26.77
N ALA A 332 3.25 -11.80 -26.71
CA ALA A 332 2.57 -11.45 -25.46
C ALA A 332 1.65 -12.56 -24.94
N THR A 333 1.30 -13.53 -25.80
CA THR A 333 0.32 -14.60 -25.49
C THR A 333 0.87 -16.01 -25.64
N ASP A 334 1.97 -16.19 -26.38
CA ASP A 334 2.62 -17.47 -26.64
C ASP A 334 4.06 -17.47 -26.11
N ASP A 335 4.30 -18.23 -25.05
CA ASP A 335 5.62 -18.38 -24.42
C ASP A 335 6.67 -18.92 -25.40
N LYS A 336 6.28 -19.76 -26.37
CA LYS A 336 7.19 -20.27 -27.39
C LYS A 336 7.62 -19.16 -28.34
N ALA A 337 6.69 -18.31 -28.75
CA ALA A 337 7.00 -17.14 -29.57
C ALA A 337 7.89 -16.15 -28.80
N PHE A 338 7.58 -15.89 -27.53
CA PHE A 338 8.40 -15.06 -26.65
C PHE A 338 9.84 -15.59 -26.52
N LEU A 339 10.00 -16.87 -26.18
CA LEU A 339 11.33 -17.49 -26.05
C LEU A 339 12.09 -17.52 -27.38
N SER A 340 11.38 -17.68 -28.51
CA SER A 340 11.99 -17.59 -29.83
C SER A 340 12.57 -16.19 -30.07
N LEU A 341 11.82 -15.14 -29.75
CA LEU A 341 12.28 -13.76 -29.84
C LEU A 341 13.48 -13.51 -28.92
N ILE A 342 13.42 -13.95 -27.66
CA ILE A 342 14.55 -13.82 -26.72
C ILE A 342 15.80 -14.51 -27.27
N ARG A 343 15.67 -15.73 -27.82
CA ARG A 343 16.79 -16.43 -28.45
C ARG A 343 17.35 -15.68 -29.66
N GLU A 344 16.50 -15.10 -30.48
CA GLU A 344 16.92 -14.30 -31.63
C GLU A 344 17.70 -13.06 -31.19
N ILE A 345 17.18 -12.34 -30.19
CA ILE A 345 17.86 -11.19 -29.57
C ILE A 345 19.22 -11.62 -29.02
N LEU A 346 19.29 -12.71 -28.25
CA LEU A 346 20.54 -13.22 -27.68
C LEU A 346 21.55 -13.60 -28.77
N ARG A 347 21.12 -14.30 -29.83
CA ARG A 347 22.00 -14.65 -30.96
C ARG A 347 22.52 -13.41 -31.66
N HIS A 348 21.66 -12.41 -31.87
CA HIS A 348 22.06 -11.15 -32.49
C HIS A 348 23.10 -10.44 -31.62
N VAL A 349 22.82 -10.29 -30.32
CA VAL A 349 23.74 -9.64 -29.37
C VAL A 349 25.08 -10.35 -29.32
N VAL A 350 25.11 -11.69 -29.24
CA VAL A 350 26.36 -12.47 -29.28
C VAL A 350 27.10 -12.32 -30.60
N ALA A 351 26.38 -12.21 -31.73
CA ALA A 351 27.00 -12.02 -33.03
C ALA A 351 27.55 -10.60 -33.26
N THR A 352 26.97 -9.57 -32.63
CA THR A 352 27.30 -8.17 -32.90
C THR A 352 28.13 -7.49 -31.82
N ALA A 353 28.08 -7.98 -30.58
CA ALA A 353 28.77 -7.38 -29.43
C ALA A 353 29.82 -8.35 -28.87
N SER A 354 31.08 -8.18 -29.30
CA SER A 354 32.16 -9.12 -28.98
C SER A 354 32.47 -9.17 -27.48
N ASP A 355 32.32 -8.06 -26.78
CA ASP A 355 32.45 -7.96 -25.33
C ASP A 355 31.40 -8.81 -24.60
N ILE A 356 30.14 -8.73 -25.04
CA ILE A 356 29.05 -9.55 -24.49
C ILE A 356 29.26 -11.01 -24.87
N ALA A 357 29.67 -11.30 -26.10
CA ALA A 357 29.99 -12.66 -26.55
C ALA A 357 31.09 -13.30 -25.69
N GLN A 358 32.20 -12.60 -25.47
CA GLN A 358 33.28 -13.04 -24.59
C GLN A 358 32.82 -13.21 -23.14
N THR A 359 31.95 -12.33 -22.65
CA THR A 359 31.37 -12.45 -21.30
C THR A 359 30.49 -13.69 -21.18
N VAL A 360 29.59 -13.91 -22.13
CA VAL A 360 28.66 -15.06 -22.14
C VAL A 360 29.43 -16.37 -22.30
N ILE A 361 30.36 -16.43 -23.25
CA ILE A 361 31.21 -17.62 -23.47
C ILE A 361 32.09 -17.87 -22.25
N GLY A 362 32.72 -16.83 -21.70
CA GLY A 362 33.54 -16.92 -20.49
C GLY A 362 32.73 -17.43 -19.29
N TRP A 363 31.51 -16.91 -19.12
CA TRP A 363 30.59 -17.39 -18.10
C TRP A 363 30.25 -18.86 -18.31
N PHE A 364 29.76 -19.29 -19.49
CA PHE A 364 29.42 -20.70 -19.73
C PHE A 364 30.63 -21.64 -19.66
N ALA A 365 31.83 -21.17 -20.03
CA ALA A 365 33.06 -21.94 -19.91
C ALA A 365 33.53 -22.09 -18.45
N GLY A 366 33.22 -21.11 -17.59
CA GLY A 366 33.58 -21.08 -16.17
C GLY A 366 32.44 -21.38 -15.19
N PHE A 367 31.20 -21.56 -15.66
CA PHE A 367 29.98 -21.73 -14.83
C PHE A 367 29.97 -23.01 -13.98
N PHE A 368 31.05 -23.77 -14.05
CA PHE A 368 31.15 -25.14 -13.62
C PHE A 368 32.04 -25.33 -12.39
N ASP A 369 32.24 -24.28 -11.59
CA ASP A 369 33.20 -24.23 -10.48
C ASP A 369 33.06 -25.35 -9.41
N ASP A 370 31.94 -26.07 -9.34
CA ASP A 370 31.68 -27.07 -8.29
C ASP A 370 31.33 -28.46 -8.85
N PHE A 371 32.31 -29.08 -9.51
CA PHE A 371 32.19 -30.44 -10.03
C PHE A 371 32.73 -31.48 -9.05
N PRO A 372 32.05 -32.63 -8.92
CA PRO A 372 32.58 -33.73 -8.14
C PRO A 372 33.87 -34.26 -8.80
N THR A 373 34.74 -34.76 -7.96
CA THR A 373 36.03 -35.34 -8.28
C THR A 373 35.95 -36.85 -8.17
N GLU A 374 36.91 -37.56 -8.76
CA GLU A 374 36.99 -39.03 -8.63
C GLU A 374 37.02 -39.51 -7.16
N TRP A 375 37.50 -38.67 -6.23
CA TRP A 375 37.54 -38.96 -4.80
C TRP A 375 36.20 -38.85 -4.09
N ASP A 376 35.17 -38.28 -4.73
CA ASP A 376 33.82 -38.18 -4.17
C ASP A 376 33.02 -39.50 -4.31
N PHE A 377 33.57 -40.49 -5.02
CA PHE A 377 32.90 -41.74 -5.33
C PHE A 377 33.61 -42.96 -4.76
N LYS A 378 32.85 -44.01 -4.44
CA LYS A 378 33.38 -45.25 -3.86
C LYS A 378 33.78 -46.26 -4.93
N THR A 379 33.17 -46.18 -6.11
CA THR A 379 33.40 -47.12 -7.21
C THR A 379 33.59 -46.40 -8.53
N LYS A 380 34.37 -47.03 -9.42
CA LYS A 380 34.60 -46.55 -10.80
C LYS A 380 33.29 -46.42 -11.61
N HIS A 381 32.30 -47.28 -11.34
CA HIS A 381 31.01 -47.25 -12.05
C HIS A 381 30.15 -46.04 -11.66
N GLU A 382 30.11 -45.66 -10.38
CA GLU A 382 29.39 -44.47 -9.90
C GLU A 382 29.96 -43.19 -10.51
N TRP A 383 31.29 -43.11 -10.62
CA TRP A 383 31.99 -42.01 -11.29
C TRP A 383 31.58 -41.89 -12.76
N TYR A 384 31.73 -42.97 -13.56
CA TYR A 384 31.39 -42.91 -14.98
C TYR A 384 29.91 -42.64 -15.24
N ALA A 385 29.00 -43.21 -14.44
CA ALA A 385 27.57 -42.94 -14.59
C ALA A 385 27.26 -41.44 -14.41
N GLN A 386 27.95 -40.75 -13.50
CA GLN A 386 27.83 -39.30 -13.34
C GLN A 386 28.37 -38.54 -14.55
N ILE A 387 29.55 -38.90 -15.05
CA ILE A 387 30.14 -38.26 -16.25
C ILE A 387 29.24 -38.46 -17.48
N GLU A 388 28.79 -39.68 -17.74
CA GLU A 388 27.92 -40.01 -18.87
C GLU A 388 26.58 -39.26 -18.81
N SER A 389 25.96 -39.16 -17.63
CA SER A 389 24.70 -38.44 -17.45
C SER A 389 24.79 -36.95 -17.81
N ARG A 390 26.00 -36.38 -17.77
CA ARG A 390 26.26 -34.96 -18.01
C ARG A 390 26.65 -34.67 -19.46
N ASN A 391 27.01 -35.67 -20.26
CA ASN A 391 27.38 -35.51 -21.68
C ASN A 391 28.41 -34.37 -21.85
N LEU A 392 29.56 -34.48 -21.15
CA LEU A 392 30.60 -33.46 -21.13
C LEU A 392 31.11 -33.18 -22.54
N ARG A 393 30.89 -31.97 -23.04
CA ARG A 393 31.31 -31.57 -24.39
C ARG A 393 32.18 -30.34 -24.36
N THR A 394 33.31 -30.42 -25.05
CA THR A 394 34.22 -29.30 -25.25
C THR A 394 33.57 -28.21 -26.11
N LEU A 395 34.21 -27.05 -26.20
CA LEU A 395 33.83 -25.99 -27.14
C LEU A 395 33.99 -26.40 -28.63
N GLN A 396 34.79 -27.42 -28.96
CA GLN A 396 34.87 -28.01 -30.31
C GLN A 396 33.81 -29.10 -30.54
N GLY A 397 33.20 -29.62 -29.46
CA GLY A 397 32.08 -30.56 -29.50
C GLY A 397 32.46 -32.01 -29.24
N GLU A 398 33.73 -32.33 -28.99
CA GLU A 398 34.14 -33.67 -28.56
C GLU A 398 33.56 -34.02 -27.20
N MET A 399 33.36 -35.31 -26.96
CA MET A 399 33.01 -35.83 -25.65
C MET A 399 34.29 -36.19 -24.89
N VAL A 400 34.43 -35.72 -23.65
CA VAL A 400 35.62 -35.97 -22.82
C VAL A 400 35.30 -36.82 -21.59
N ASN A 401 36.32 -37.50 -21.07
CA ASN A 401 36.19 -38.53 -20.03
C ASN A 401 36.35 -37.98 -18.61
N SER A 402 36.86 -36.76 -18.45
CA SER A 402 36.99 -36.08 -17.16
C SER A 402 36.67 -34.58 -17.23
N PHE A 403 36.39 -33.97 -16.07
CA PHE A 403 36.20 -32.53 -15.98
C PHE A 403 37.50 -31.76 -16.20
N GLU A 404 38.61 -32.33 -15.78
CA GLU A 404 39.95 -31.79 -16.01
C GLU A 404 40.27 -31.73 -17.50
N GLU A 405 39.98 -32.80 -18.25
CA GLU A 405 40.07 -32.78 -19.71
C GLU A 405 39.14 -31.71 -20.31
N LEU A 406 37.90 -31.56 -19.81
CA LEU A 406 36.99 -30.51 -20.28
C LEU A 406 37.58 -29.11 -20.08
N LEU A 407 38.18 -28.86 -18.92
CA LEU A 407 38.81 -27.58 -18.60
C LEU A 407 40.03 -27.33 -19.48
N ILE A 408 40.89 -28.33 -19.66
CA ILE A 408 42.08 -28.26 -20.53
C ILE A 408 41.66 -28.00 -21.98
N ALA A 409 40.74 -28.80 -22.52
CA ALA A 409 40.21 -28.69 -23.88
C ALA A 409 39.60 -27.30 -24.17
N ASN A 410 38.80 -26.80 -23.23
CA ASN A 410 38.17 -25.47 -23.36
C ASN A 410 39.20 -24.36 -23.22
N TRP A 411 40.22 -24.51 -22.36
CA TRP A 411 41.29 -23.55 -22.23
C TRP A 411 42.16 -23.48 -23.49
N LEU A 412 42.55 -24.62 -24.06
CA LEU A 412 43.30 -24.69 -25.33
C LEU A 412 42.52 -23.98 -26.45
N PHE A 413 41.23 -24.30 -26.60
CA PHE A 413 40.38 -23.67 -27.61
C PHE A 413 40.27 -22.15 -27.43
N ARG A 414 40.08 -21.67 -26.19
CA ARG A 414 39.95 -20.24 -25.89
C ARG A 414 41.24 -19.45 -26.12
N ASN A 415 42.40 -20.10 -26.00
CA ASN A 415 43.70 -19.49 -26.27
C ASN A 415 44.16 -19.70 -27.72
N GLY A 416 43.30 -20.23 -28.60
CA GLY A 416 43.62 -20.43 -30.02
C GLY A 416 44.62 -21.56 -30.28
N ILE A 417 44.85 -22.44 -29.32
CA ILE A 417 45.80 -23.55 -29.44
C ILE A 417 45.08 -24.74 -30.07
N ALA A 418 45.45 -25.07 -31.31
CA ALA A 418 44.82 -26.15 -32.06
C ALA A 418 45.26 -27.54 -31.54
N TYR A 419 44.30 -28.38 -31.16
CA TYR A 419 44.55 -29.72 -30.60
C TYR A 419 43.65 -30.80 -31.22
N GLU A 420 44.08 -32.05 -31.07
CA GLU A 420 43.31 -33.28 -31.30
C GLU A 420 43.14 -34.02 -29.96
N TYR A 421 41.90 -34.38 -29.59
CA TYR A 421 41.59 -35.16 -28.38
C TYR A 421 41.72 -36.68 -28.66
N GLU A 422 42.37 -37.41 -27.75
CA GLU A 422 42.64 -38.87 -27.87
C GLU A 422 43.20 -39.27 -29.25
N ALA A 423 44.14 -38.46 -29.77
CA ALA A 423 44.78 -38.71 -31.07
C ALA A 423 45.58 -40.03 -31.05
N SER A 424 45.61 -40.75 -32.16
CA SER A 424 46.48 -41.93 -32.26
C SER A 424 47.95 -41.54 -32.15
N TYR A 425 48.66 -42.12 -31.19
CA TYR A 425 50.09 -41.86 -31.04
C TYR A 425 50.84 -42.23 -32.33
N GLU A 426 51.69 -41.33 -32.81
CA GLU A 426 52.22 -41.40 -34.18
C GLU A 426 53.22 -42.54 -34.39
N HIS A 427 53.88 -43.00 -33.33
CA HIS A 427 54.82 -44.11 -33.39
C HIS A 427 54.17 -45.45 -33.06
N LYS A 428 54.50 -46.47 -33.86
CA LYS A 428 54.02 -47.84 -33.64
C LYS A 428 54.72 -48.48 -32.45
N LEU A 429 54.00 -48.61 -31.34
CA LEU A 429 54.48 -49.31 -30.15
C LEU A 429 54.48 -50.83 -30.35
N GLN A 430 55.37 -51.52 -29.63
CA GLN A 430 55.42 -52.99 -29.66
C GLN A 430 54.07 -53.58 -29.19
N LYS A 431 53.62 -54.66 -29.83
CA LYS A 431 52.35 -55.32 -29.50
C LYS A 431 52.46 -56.06 -28.17
N THR A 432 52.22 -55.35 -27.08
CA THR A 432 52.25 -55.86 -25.70
C THR A 432 50.90 -56.39 -25.20
N GLY A 433 49.88 -56.45 -26.06
CA GLY A 433 48.51 -56.81 -25.68
C GLY A 433 47.70 -55.69 -25.01
N ARG A 434 48.31 -54.50 -24.82
CA ARG A 434 47.62 -53.27 -24.36
C ARG A 434 46.78 -52.64 -25.49
N ARG A 435 45.78 -51.83 -25.10
CA ARG A 435 45.05 -50.96 -26.04
C ARG A 435 46.01 -49.98 -26.71
N THR A 436 45.65 -49.50 -27.89
CA THR A 436 46.39 -48.43 -28.59
C THR A 436 46.58 -47.25 -27.65
N TYR A 437 47.79 -46.72 -27.58
CA TYR A 437 48.08 -45.53 -26.79
C TYR A 437 47.48 -44.30 -27.46
N LEU A 438 46.56 -43.65 -26.75
CA LEU A 438 45.91 -42.40 -27.12
C LEU A 438 46.21 -41.40 -26.00
N PRO A 439 47.17 -40.48 -26.17
CA PRO A 439 47.35 -39.36 -25.24
C PRO A 439 46.10 -38.47 -25.23
N ASP A 440 45.78 -37.88 -24.08
CA ASP A 440 44.55 -37.10 -23.90
C ASP A 440 44.45 -35.96 -24.92
N PHE A 441 45.55 -35.25 -25.17
CA PHE A 441 45.61 -34.24 -26.22
C PHE A 441 46.91 -34.30 -27.02
N ARG A 442 46.83 -33.94 -28.30
CA ARG A 442 47.98 -33.64 -29.15
C ARG A 442 47.82 -32.25 -29.74
N LEU A 443 48.78 -31.36 -29.52
CA LEU A 443 48.80 -30.03 -30.12
C LEU A 443 49.24 -30.16 -31.59
N THR A 444 48.39 -29.73 -32.51
CA THR A 444 48.59 -29.97 -33.95
C THR A 444 49.72 -29.14 -34.55
N GLU A 445 49.97 -27.95 -34.00
CA GLU A 445 51.01 -27.04 -34.51
C GLU A 445 52.40 -27.35 -33.95
N SER A 446 52.50 -27.64 -32.64
CA SER A 446 53.77 -27.89 -31.96
C SER A 446 54.15 -29.36 -31.85
N GLY A 447 53.20 -30.28 -32.06
CA GLY A 447 53.39 -31.73 -31.90
C GLY A 447 53.49 -32.19 -30.44
N VAL A 448 53.26 -31.30 -29.47
CA VAL A 448 53.29 -31.64 -28.04
C VAL A 448 52.12 -32.52 -27.66
N TYR A 449 52.38 -33.53 -26.83
CA TYR A 449 51.35 -34.37 -26.23
C TYR A 449 51.07 -33.92 -24.81
N ILE A 450 49.80 -33.95 -24.40
CA ILE A 450 49.36 -33.62 -23.05
C ILE A 450 48.68 -34.85 -22.44
N GLU A 451 49.04 -35.16 -21.21
CA GLU A 451 48.42 -36.18 -20.37
C GLU A 451 47.94 -35.56 -19.06
N HIS A 452 46.71 -35.88 -18.68
CA HIS A 452 46.13 -35.54 -17.39
C HIS A 452 46.14 -36.74 -16.46
N PHE A 453 46.93 -36.66 -15.41
CA PHE A 453 47.02 -37.71 -14.41
C PHE A 453 46.10 -37.47 -13.22
N GLY A 454 45.20 -38.43 -13.02
CA GLY A 454 44.24 -38.57 -11.92
C GLY A 454 44.88 -38.83 -10.55
N VAL A 455 45.89 -38.06 -10.16
CA VAL A 455 46.63 -38.23 -8.90
C VAL A 455 46.55 -37.00 -8.00
N ARG A 456 46.47 -37.22 -6.69
CA ARG A 456 46.55 -36.22 -5.62
C ARG A 456 47.80 -36.39 -4.78
N LYS A 457 48.24 -35.30 -4.13
CA LYS A 457 49.35 -35.35 -3.16
C LYS A 457 48.81 -35.56 -1.76
N LYS A 458 49.33 -36.57 -1.06
CA LYS A 458 49.09 -36.79 0.36
C LYS A 458 50.38 -36.59 1.12
N ARG A 459 50.36 -35.72 2.12
CA ARG A 459 51.53 -35.49 2.97
C ARG A 459 51.56 -36.47 4.14
N GLY A 460 52.63 -37.27 4.21
CA GLY A 460 52.92 -38.18 5.31
C GLY A 460 53.28 -37.45 6.60
N ARG A 461 53.25 -38.17 7.73
CA ARG A 461 53.63 -37.62 9.06
C ARG A 461 55.11 -37.24 9.16
N ASP A 462 55.93 -37.80 8.28
CA ASP A 462 57.36 -37.54 8.08
C ASP A 462 57.63 -36.36 7.13
N GLY A 463 56.58 -35.76 6.56
CA GLY A 463 56.69 -34.66 5.61
C GLY A 463 56.94 -35.09 4.16
N ALA A 464 57.06 -36.39 3.88
CA ALA A 464 57.17 -36.91 2.52
C ALA A 464 55.83 -36.76 1.77
N GLU A 465 55.89 -36.36 0.51
CA GLU A 465 54.72 -36.32 -0.37
C GLU A 465 54.57 -37.65 -1.10
N GLU A 466 53.38 -38.24 -0.99
CA GLU A 466 53.02 -39.45 -1.70
C GLU A 466 51.90 -39.18 -2.70
N LEU A 467 52.05 -39.68 -3.92
CA LEU A 467 50.97 -39.65 -4.90
C LEU A 467 49.90 -40.69 -4.54
N THR A 468 48.64 -40.26 -4.60
CA THR A 468 47.46 -41.08 -4.32
C THR A 468 46.53 -41.03 -5.52
N THR A 469 45.87 -42.14 -5.81
CA THR A 469 44.83 -42.27 -6.84
C THR A 469 43.44 -42.23 -6.20
N ALA A 470 42.39 -42.25 -7.02
CA ALA A 470 41.03 -42.44 -6.55
C ALA A 470 40.89 -43.77 -5.78
N PRO A 471 39.98 -43.88 -4.78
CA PRO A 471 39.91 -45.05 -3.88
C PRO A 471 39.71 -46.40 -4.56
N TYR A 472 39.15 -46.40 -5.77
CA TYR A 472 38.83 -47.58 -6.57
C TYR A 472 39.85 -47.88 -7.67
N VAL A 473 40.93 -47.11 -7.77
CA VAL A 473 42.01 -47.29 -8.75
C VAL A 473 43.21 -47.90 -8.05
N ASP A 474 43.73 -49.01 -8.59
CA ASP A 474 44.99 -49.59 -8.14
C ASP A 474 46.13 -48.59 -8.37
N ARG A 475 46.69 -48.10 -7.26
CA ARG A 475 47.70 -47.05 -7.28
C ARG A 475 48.97 -47.50 -7.99
N ASP A 476 49.45 -48.71 -7.71
CA ASP A 476 50.74 -49.15 -8.20
C ASP A 476 50.67 -49.43 -9.70
N GLU A 477 49.59 -50.06 -10.17
CA GLU A 477 49.32 -50.24 -11.61
C GLU A 477 49.18 -48.88 -12.34
N TYR A 478 48.53 -47.90 -11.70
CA TYR A 478 48.37 -46.57 -12.28
C TYR A 478 49.71 -45.84 -12.39
N LEU A 479 50.54 -45.86 -11.35
CA LEU A 479 51.87 -45.24 -11.36
C LEU A 479 52.79 -45.92 -12.39
N GLU A 480 52.75 -47.26 -12.50
CA GLU A 480 53.46 -47.99 -13.56
C GLU A 480 52.99 -47.56 -14.97
N SER A 481 51.70 -47.30 -15.13
CA SER A 481 51.16 -46.76 -16.39
C SER A 481 51.69 -45.36 -16.69
N MET A 482 51.83 -44.49 -15.69
CA MET A 482 52.38 -43.14 -15.87
C MET A 482 53.84 -43.21 -16.33
N ASP A 483 54.65 -44.02 -15.65
CA ASP A 483 56.07 -44.18 -15.98
C ASP A 483 56.27 -44.82 -17.35
N TRP A 484 55.40 -45.75 -17.73
CA TRP A 484 55.39 -46.30 -19.08
C TRP A 484 55.11 -45.23 -20.14
N LYS A 485 54.12 -44.34 -19.93
CA LYS A 485 53.85 -43.24 -20.87
C LYS A 485 55.07 -42.33 -21.01
N ARG A 486 55.70 -41.94 -19.89
CA ARG A 486 56.95 -41.15 -19.89
C ARG A 486 58.06 -41.83 -20.70
N GLN A 487 58.25 -43.13 -20.49
CA GLN A 487 59.26 -43.91 -21.21
C GLN A 487 58.95 -43.96 -22.72
N VAL A 488 57.69 -44.14 -23.11
CA VAL A 488 57.27 -44.12 -24.52
C VAL A 488 57.66 -42.81 -25.19
N HIS A 489 57.40 -41.67 -24.54
CA HIS A 489 57.76 -40.36 -25.08
C HIS A 489 59.28 -40.14 -25.10
N ALA A 490 60.00 -40.57 -24.06
CA ALA A 490 61.46 -40.48 -24.01
C ALA A 490 62.16 -41.34 -25.09
N GLU A 491 61.69 -42.57 -25.32
CA GLU A 491 62.25 -43.48 -26.33
C GLU A 491 62.04 -43.00 -27.77
N HIS A 492 60.99 -42.22 -28.00
CA HIS A 492 60.61 -41.73 -29.33
C HIS A 492 60.91 -40.24 -29.53
N GLU A 493 61.59 -39.60 -28.57
CA GLU A 493 61.97 -38.19 -28.61
C GLU A 493 60.78 -37.23 -28.83
N THR A 494 59.60 -37.58 -28.30
CA THR A 494 58.40 -36.72 -28.35
C THR A 494 58.21 -35.98 -27.02
N VAL A 495 57.60 -34.79 -27.08
CA VAL A 495 57.38 -33.95 -25.90
C VAL A 495 56.08 -34.33 -25.21
N LEU A 496 56.17 -34.66 -23.92
CA LEU A 496 55.03 -34.92 -23.05
C LEU A 496 54.91 -33.81 -21.99
N VAL A 497 53.76 -33.14 -21.97
CA VAL A 497 53.35 -32.21 -20.91
C VAL A 497 52.36 -32.92 -19.99
N GLU A 498 52.67 -32.93 -18.71
CA GLU A 498 51.85 -33.60 -17.71
C GLU A 498 51.05 -32.57 -16.91
N THR A 499 49.75 -32.80 -16.75
CA THR A 499 48.91 -32.09 -15.79
C THR A 499 48.37 -33.05 -14.76
N TYR A 500 47.94 -32.56 -13.60
CA TYR A 500 47.52 -33.46 -12.51
C TYR A 500 46.30 -32.96 -11.76
N SER A 501 45.51 -33.89 -11.20
CA SER A 501 44.34 -33.53 -10.39
C SER A 501 44.69 -32.76 -9.11
N TRP A 502 45.89 -32.90 -8.54
CA TRP A 502 46.34 -32.03 -7.44
C TRP A 502 46.51 -30.57 -7.86
N GLU A 503 46.83 -30.28 -9.12
CA GLU A 503 46.89 -28.89 -9.62
C GLU A 503 45.50 -28.27 -9.69
N ARG A 504 44.46 -29.09 -9.94
CA ARG A 504 43.06 -28.67 -9.81
C ARG A 504 42.65 -28.46 -8.36
N GLU A 505 43.04 -29.36 -7.45
CA GLU A 505 42.77 -29.22 -6.01
C GLU A 505 43.39 -27.94 -5.42
N GLU A 506 44.55 -27.55 -5.94
CA GLU A 506 45.23 -26.29 -5.61
C GLU A 506 44.66 -25.06 -6.35
N GLY A 507 43.69 -25.24 -7.26
CA GLY A 507 43.07 -24.16 -8.04
C GLY A 507 43.95 -23.58 -9.15
N ARG A 508 45.04 -24.25 -9.53
CA ARG A 508 46.08 -23.75 -10.45
C ARG A 508 46.25 -24.56 -11.73
N LEU A 509 45.38 -25.53 -12.01
CA LEU A 509 45.51 -26.43 -13.18
C LEU A 509 45.78 -25.69 -14.50
N LEU A 510 44.98 -24.66 -14.79
CA LEU A 510 45.08 -23.93 -16.07
C LEU A 510 46.29 -22.97 -16.10
N GLU A 511 46.69 -22.41 -14.96
CA GLU A 511 47.92 -21.63 -14.82
C GLU A 511 49.15 -22.51 -15.01
N ALA A 512 49.19 -23.67 -14.35
CA ALA A 512 50.27 -24.65 -14.49
C ALA A 512 50.36 -25.21 -15.91
N LEU A 513 49.22 -25.44 -16.57
CA LEU A 513 49.20 -25.82 -17.98
C LEU A 513 49.81 -24.73 -18.86
N ALA A 514 49.45 -23.46 -18.64
CA ALA A 514 49.98 -22.33 -19.39
C ALA A 514 51.51 -22.23 -19.26
N GLU A 515 52.03 -22.31 -18.03
CA GLU A 515 53.49 -22.29 -17.75
C GLU A 515 54.22 -23.44 -18.44
N LYS A 516 53.66 -24.65 -18.41
CA LYS A 516 54.27 -25.84 -19.05
C LYS A 516 54.23 -25.78 -20.57
N LEU A 517 53.25 -25.07 -21.13
CA LEU A 517 53.10 -24.91 -22.58
C LEU A 517 53.87 -23.70 -23.14
N GLU A 518 54.20 -22.70 -22.32
CA GLU A 518 54.92 -21.49 -22.75
C GLU A 518 56.16 -21.77 -23.64
N PRO A 519 56.99 -22.81 -23.39
CA PRO A 519 58.15 -23.08 -24.25
C PRO A 519 57.81 -23.69 -25.62
N HIS A 520 56.55 -24.08 -25.83
CA HIS A 520 56.13 -24.97 -26.92
C HIS A 520 55.02 -24.42 -27.79
N VAL A 521 54.39 -23.31 -27.40
CA VAL A 521 53.27 -22.71 -28.14
C VAL A 521 53.52 -21.20 -28.24
N THR A 522 53.42 -20.64 -29.45
CA THR A 522 53.64 -19.20 -29.75
C THR A 522 52.37 -18.41 -29.83
#